data_AF-A0A8I0HC07-F1
#
_entry.id   AF-A0A8I0HC07-F1
#
_cell.length_a   1.000
_cell.length_b   1.000
_cell.length_c   1.000
_cell.angle_alpha   90.00
_cell.angle_beta   90.00
_cell.angle_gamma   90.00
#
_symmetry.space_group_name_H-M   'P 1'
#
loop_
_entity.id
_entity.type
_entity.pdbx_description
1 polymer ?
#
loop_
_entity_poly.entity_id
_entity_poly.type
_entity_poly.pdbx_seq_one_letter_code
_entity_poly.pdbx_strand_id
1 'polypeptide(L)' 'NPPKVEGICDIDGGKLYQREDDNPETVANRLSVNIKQSKPILDFYDQKGVLKNIDGSKDISDVTKDVIDILDHL' A
#
# COMPACT_ATOMS: atom_id res chain seq x y z
N ASN A 1 1.65 -13.16 -1.95
CA ASN A 1 1.67 -13.57 -0.53
C ASN A 1 0.41 -14.39 -0.21
N PRO A 2 0.28 -15.63 -0.71
CA PRO A 2 -0.86 -16.50 -0.40
C PRO A 2 -0.75 -17.08 1.03
N PRO A 3 -1.86 -17.49 1.67
CA PRO A 3 -1.80 -18.19 2.95
C PRO A 3 -1.17 -19.58 2.80
N LYS A 4 -0.68 -20.16 3.90
CA LYS A 4 -0.15 -21.56 3.89
C LYS A 4 -1.26 -22.57 3.62
N VAL A 5 -2.46 -22.30 4.11
CA VAL A 5 -3.67 -23.09 3.86
C VAL A 5 -4.71 -22.19 3.20
N GLU A 6 -5.22 -22.61 2.04
CA GLU A 6 -6.17 -21.82 1.28
C GLU A 6 -7.40 -21.45 2.12
N GLY A 7 -7.72 -20.15 2.13
CA GLY A 7 -8.87 -19.61 2.85
C GLY A 7 -8.72 -19.51 4.37
N ILE A 8 -7.55 -19.80 4.94
CA ILE A 8 -7.30 -19.78 6.40
C ILE A 8 -6.16 -18.83 6.74
N CYS A 9 -6.37 -18.01 7.76
CA CYS A 9 -5.34 -17.12 8.30
C CYS A 9 -4.25 -17.92 9.02
N ASP A 10 -2.99 -17.64 8.69
CA ASP A 10 -1.82 -18.32 9.26
C ASP A 10 -1.56 -17.96 10.74
N ILE A 11 -2.21 -16.93 11.27
CA ILE A 11 -1.98 -16.39 12.63
C ILE A 11 -3.06 -16.89 13.61
N ASP A 12 -4.33 -16.75 13.26
CA ASP A 12 -5.46 -16.99 14.17
C ASP A 12 -6.41 -18.11 13.69
N GLY A 13 -6.18 -18.68 12.50
CA GLY A 13 -7.02 -19.72 11.92
C GLY A 13 -8.38 -19.23 11.39
N GLY A 14 -8.61 -17.91 11.35
CA GLY A 14 -9.84 -17.31 10.84
C GLY A 14 -10.06 -17.59 9.35
N LYS A 15 -11.32 -17.61 8.93
CA LYS A 15 -11.70 -17.75 7.52
C LYS A 15 -11.43 -16.45 6.77
N LEU A 16 -10.65 -16.53 5.69
CA LEU A 16 -10.40 -15.42 4.79
C LEU A 16 -11.58 -15.20 3.84
N TYR A 17 -11.82 -13.94 3.50
CA TYR A 17 -12.85 -13.54 2.54
C TYR A 17 -12.37 -12.32 1.76
N GLN A 18 -12.88 -12.17 0.53
CA GLN A 18 -12.71 -10.95 -0.25
C GLN A 18 -13.69 -9.91 0.28
N ARG A 19 -13.22 -8.68 0.52
CA ARG A 19 -14.12 -7.59 0.90
C ARG A 19 -15.10 -7.29 -0.23
N GLU A 20 -16.30 -6.86 0.12
CA GLU A 20 -17.37 -6.57 -0.85
C GLU A 20 -16.95 -5.52 -1.90
N ASP A 21 -16.09 -4.58 -1.51
CA ASP A 21 -15.61 -3.48 -2.35
C ASP A 21 -14.35 -3.81 -3.18
N ASP A 22 -13.82 -5.03 -3.08
CA ASP A 22 -12.65 -5.48 -3.85
C ASP A 22 -13.06 -6.12 -5.19
N ASN A 23 -14.16 -5.66 -5.80
CA ASN A 23 -14.57 -6.02 -7.16
C ASN A 23 -13.98 -5.06 -8.21
N PRO A 24 -13.78 -5.46 -9.47
CA PRO A 24 -13.06 -4.65 -10.47
C PRO A 24 -13.61 -3.24 -10.67
N GLU A 25 -14.95 -3.11 -10.72
CA GLU A 25 -15.61 -1.81 -10.90
C GLU A 25 -15.34 -0.87 -9.73
N THR A 26 -15.51 -1.37 -8.50
CA THR A 26 -15.31 -0.57 -7.29
C THR A 26 -13.83 -0.23 -7.08
N VAL A 27 -12.92 -1.16 -7.38
CA VAL A 27 -11.46 -0.94 -7.31
C VAL A 27 -11.04 0.16 -8.29
N ALA A 28 -11.53 0.13 -9.54
CA ALA A 28 -11.20 1.15 -10.54
C ALA A 28 -11.66 2.56 -10.10
N ASN A 29 -12.88 2.66 -9.57
CA ASN A 29 -13.39 3.92 -9.05
C ASN A 29 -12.57 4.42 -7.84
N ARG A 30 -12.28 3.53 -6.88
CA ARG A 30 -11.46 3.85 -5.70
C ARG A 30 -10.07 4.36 -6.10
N LEU A 31 -9.42 3.73 -7.07
CA LEU A 31 -8.10 4.17 -7.56
C LEU A 31 -8.18 5.56 -8.22
N SER A 32 -9.17 5.78 -9.08
CA SER A 32 -9.38 7.09 -9.73
C SER A 32 -9.60 8.22 -8.73
N VAL A 33 -10.45 7.99 -7.72
CA VAL A 33 -10.72 8.97 -6.65
C VAL A 33 -9.47 9.19 -5.80
N ASN A 34 -8.78 8.12 -5.40
CA ASN A 34 -7.59 8.21 -4.56
C ASN A 34 -6.44 8.98 -5.25
N ILE A 35 -6.18 8.74 -6.54
CA ILE A 35 -5.16 9.48 -7.30
C ILE A 35 -5.49 10.98 -7.34
N LYS A 36 -6.75 11.33 -7.64
CA LYS A 36 -7.20 12.73 -7.70
C LYS A 36 -7.07 13.43 -6.36
N GLN A 37 -7.43 12.76 -5.26
CA GLN A 37 -7.39 13.34 -3.91
C GLN A 37 -5.98 13.37 -3.31
N SER A 38 -5.11 12.41 -3.65
CA SER A 38 -3.74 12.35 -3.13
C SER A 38 -2.82 13.35 -3.80
N LYS A 39 -3.07 13.72 -5.08
CA LYS A 39 -2.20 14.62 -5.83
C LYS A 39 -1.95 15.97 -5.12
N PRO A 40 -2.96 16.70 -4.61
CA PRO A 40 -2.73 17.93 -3.84
C PRO A 40 -1.92 17.72 -2.55
N ILE A 41 -2.07 16.57 -1.90
CA ILE A 41 -1.34 16.23 -0.67
C ILE A 41 0.13 15.96 -0.98
N LEU A 42 0.41 15.23 -2.06
CA LEU A 42 1.76 14.98 -2.54
C LEU A 42 2.46 16.30 -2.91
N ASP A 43 1.79 17.16 -3.69
CA ASP A 43 2.34 18.45 -4.09
C ASP A 43 2.66 19.34 -2.87
N PHE A 44 1.83 19.30 -1.83
CA PHE A 44 2.06 20.03 -0.58
C PHE A 44 3.32 19.57 0.17
N TYR A 45 3.55 18.25 0.28
CA TYR A 45 4.74 17.73 0.97
C TYR A 45 6.01 17.83 0.14
N ASP A 46 5.88 17.78 -1.20
CA ASP A 46 6.97 18.05 -2.13
C ASP A 46 7.48 19.48 -1.99
N GLN A 47 6.57 20.46 -1.97
CA GLN A 47 6.90 21.87 -1.73
C GLN A 47 7.58 22.13 -0.38
N LYS A 48 7.30 21.29 0.64
CA LYS A 48 7.96 21.36 1.95
C LYS A 48 9.34 20.69 1.96
N GLY A 49 9.73 19.98 0.90
CA GLY A 49 11.01 19.27 0.81
C GLY A 49 11.11 18.02 1.69
N VAL A 50 9.98 17.54 2.23
CA VAL A 50 9.93 16.38 3.15
C VAL A 50 9.38 15.12 2.48
N LEU A 51 8.86 15.21 1.27
CA LEU A 51 8.37 14.06 0.51
C LEU A 51 9.54 13.14 0.11
N LYS A 52 9.39 11.85 0.36
CA LYS A 52 10.31 10.79 -0.08
C LYS A 52 9.51 9.78 -0.90
N ASN A 53 9.99 9.45 -2.10
CA ASN A 53 9.34 8.51 -3.00
C ASN A 53 9.99 7.13 -2.90
N ILE A 54 9.16 6.08 -2.84
CA ILE A 54 9.60 4.68 -2.75
C ILE A 54 8.83 3.88 -3.82
N ASP A 55 9.50 2.94 -4.46
CA ASP A 55 8.88 2.00 -5.38
C ASP A 55 8.17 0.88 -4.61
N GLY A 56 6.84 0.97 -4.52
CA GLY A 56 6.01 -0.02 -3.83
C GLY A 56 5.76 -1.32 -4.60
N SER A 57 6.34 -1.50 -5.79
CA SER A 57 6.17 -2.72 -6.59
C SER A 57 7.17 -3.83 -6.27
N LYS A 58 8.20 -3.54 -5.47
CA LYS A 58 9.21 -4.51 -5.01
C LYS A 58 8.65 -5.50 -3.98
N ASP A 59 9.45 -6.51 -3.65
CA ASP A 59 9.13 -7.43 -2.56
C ASP A 59 8.98 -6.70 -1.21
N ILE A 60 8.12 -7.23 -0.34
CA ILE A 60 7.77 -6.60 0.96
C ILE A 60 9.03 -6.28 1.79
N SER A 61 10.01 -7.19 1.80
CA SER A 61 11.28 -6.99 2.52
C SER A 61 12.09 -5.83 1.96
N ASP A 62 12.10 -5.65 0.64
CA ASP A 62 12.87 -4.61 -0.03
C ASP A 62 12.24 -3.24 0.16
N VAL A 63 10.91 -3.15 0.05
CA VAL A 63 10.17 -1.91 0.36
C VAL A 63 10.38 -1.53 1.83
N THR A 64 10.34 -2.50 2.74
CA THR A 64 10.58 -2.25 4.18
C THR A 64 11.98 -1.68 4.41
N LYS A 65 12.99 -2.26 3.76
CA LYS A 65 14.36 -1.77 3.83
C LYS A 65 14.48 -0.35 3.29
N ASP A 66 13.94 -0.07 2.11
CA ASP A 66 13.95 1.27 1.50
C ASP A 66 13.34 2.33 2.45
N VAL A 67 12.24 1.99 3.14
CA VAL A 67 11.61 2.87 4.14
C VAL A 67 12.55 3.14 5.33
N ILE A 68 13.14 2.09 5.91
CA ILE A 68 14.04 2.21 7.07
C ILE A 68 15.28 3.02 6.68
N ASP A 69 15.89 2.72 5.53
CA ASP A 69 17.07 3.44 5.03
C ASP A 69 16.76 4.95 4.89
N ILE A 70 15.58 5.32 4.41
CA ILE A 70 15.18 6.74 4.36
C ILE A 70 15.10 7.36 5.75
N LEU A 71 14.48 6.67 6.72
CA LEU A 71 14.28 7.20 8.08
C LEU A 71 15.59 7.34 8.85
N ASP A 72 16.53 6.41 8.67
CA ASP A 72 17.84 6.44 9.33
C ASP A 72 18.75 7.56 8.81
N HIS A 73 18.45 8.11 7.63
CA HIS A 73 19.20 9.19 6.98
C HIS A 73 18.45 10.53 6.93
N LEU A 74 17.39 10.70 7.74
CA LEU A 74 16.76 12.00 8.01
C LEU A 74 17.58 12.82 9.01
#